data_AF-A0A3A6NZZ3-F1
#
_entry.id   AF-A0A3A6NZZ3-F1
#
_cell.length_a   1.000
_cell.length_b   1.000
_cell.length_c   1.000
_cell.angle_alpha   90.00
_cell.angle_beta   90.00
_cell.angle_gamma   90.00
#
_symmetry.space_group_name_H-M   'P 1'
#
loop_
_entity.id
_entity.type
_entity.pdbx_description
1 polymer ?
#
loop_
_entity_poly.entity_id
_entity_poly.type
_entity_poly.pdbx_seq_one_letter_code
_entity_poly.pdbx_strand_id
1 'polypeptide(L)'
;MKQGNMEAELAKLLERSGDRVRAVLNILVEAPYFYHTDNQELYFFLKRHRREFAEFFKQFYGWTLLMDGKCARVYKSEWYNQAISPATRTMFNFTRRDECLAFMMLLEFFEHQLEENGMTVEDRDNLRFRFGDLLGHVFRRFQESFPEKKESYSEDLVRARILKPIMPQLERYRFLMRITPPEDLSAGEDEIIYEALPAMYHYNGNALSRVIPELANDEQSASTREET
;
A
#
# COMPACT_ATOMS: atom_id res chain seq x y z
N MET A 1 16.16 -31.91 12.76
CA MET A 1 15.92 -31.51 14.18
C MET A 1 15.49 -30.05 14.40
N LYS A 2 15.24 -29.20 13.38
CA LYS A 2 14.79 -27.80 13.58
C LYS A 2 13.27 -27.55 13.51
N GLN A 3 12.48 -28.52 13.03
CA GLN A 3 11.03 -28.36 12.80
C GLN A 3 10.20 -28.33 14.09
N GLY A 4 10.58 -29.11 15.11
CA GLY A 4 9.80 -29.21 16.36
C GLY A 4 9.97 -28.06 17.36
N ASN A 5 10.88 -27.10 17.12
CA ASN A 5 11.12 -25.98 18.05
C ASN A 5 10.38 -24.69 17.64
N MET A 6 9.86 -24.61 16.40
CA MET A 6 9.23 -23.41 15.83
C MET A 6 7.70 -23.40 16.02
N GLU A 7 7.04 -24.57 15.91
CA GLU A 7 5.63 -24.73 16.32
C GLU A 7 5.39 -24.26 17.76
N ALA A 8 6.43 -24.31 18.59
CA ALA A 8 6.38 -23.95 19.99
C ALA A 8 6.21 -22.44 20.23
N GLU A 9 6.69 -21.54 19.37
CA GLU A 9 6.77 -20.11 19.73
C GLU A 9 5.44 -19.35 19.51
N LEU A 10 4.79 -19.49 18.35
CA LEU A 10 3.45 -18.92 18.16
C LEU A 10 2.40 -19.67 19.01
N ALA A 11 2.55 -20.99 19.20
CA ALA A 11 1.65 -21.74 20.08
C ALA A 11 1.74 -21.26 21.54
N LYS A 12 2.94 -21.03 22.07
CA LYS A 12 3.13 -20.39 23.40
C LYS A 12 2.53 -18.99 23.44
N LEU A 13 2.63 -18.22 22.35
CA LEU A 13 2.04 -16.88 22.27
C LEU A 13 0.51 -16.94 22.24
N LEU A 14 -0.07 -17.93 21.54
CA LEU A 14 -1.50 -18.21 21.51
C LEU A 14 -2.03 -18.61 22.89
N GLU A 15 -1.29 -19.42 23.64
CA GLU A 15 -1.66 -19.80 25.02
C GLU A 15 -1.71 -18.58 25.96
N ARG A 16 -0.81 -17.62 25.79
CA ARG A 16 -0.69 -16.44 26.66
C ARG A 16 -1.51 -15.24 26.22
N SER A 17 -1.79 -15.11 24.93
CA SER A 17 -2.34 -13.89 24.32
C SER A 17 -3.22 -14.20 23.10
N GLY A 18 -3.94 -15.33 23.16
CA GLY A 18 -4.67 -15.89 22.02
C GLY A 18 -5.66 -14.95 21.32
N ASP A 19 -6.32 -14.06 22.05
CA ASP A 19 -7.22 -13.06 21.45
C ASP A 19 -6.46 -12.04 20.60
N ARG A 20 -5.34 -11.50 21.10
CA ARG A 20 -4.49 -10.55 20.37
C ARG A 20 -3.84 -11.19 19.14
N VAL A 21 -3.37 -12.43 19.26
CA VAL A 21 -2.81 -13.17 18.12
C VAL A 21 -3.85 -13.33 17.02
N ARG A 22 -5.06 -13.80 17.36
CA ARG A 22 -6.16 -13.96 16.40
C ARG A 22 -6.54 -12.64 15.75
N ALA A 23 -6.65 -11.56 16.53
CA ALA A 23 -6.97 -10.24 16.01
C ALA A 23 -5.92 -9.75 15.00
N VAL A 24 -4.62 -9.88 15.30
CA VAL A 24 -3.55 -9.49 14.38
C VAL A 24 -3.56 -10.34 13.10
N LEU A 25 -3.74 -11.66 13.20
CA LEU A 25 -3.82 -12.53 12.03
C LEU A 25 -4.98 -12.14 11.12
N ASN A 26 -6.16 -11.87 11.69
CA ASN A 26 -7.33 -11.44 10.94
C ASN A 26 -7.10 -10.10 10.23
N ILE A 27 -6.58 -9.09 10.94
CA ILE A 27 -6.29 -7.78 10.35
C ILE A 27 -5.34 -7.91 9.14
N LEU A 28 -4.29 -8.74 9.26
CA LEU A 28 -3.30 -8.93 8.19
C LEU A 28 -3.86 -9.65 6.95
N VAL A 29 -5.00 -10.33 7.05
CA VAL A 29 -5.64 -11.01 5.91
C VAL A 29 -6.87 -10.27 5.36
N GLU A 30 -7.52 -9.44 6.17
CA GLU A 30 -8.72 -8.67 5.81
C GLU A 30 -8.42 -7.47 4.92
N ALA A 31 -7.27 -6.81 5.13
CA ALA A 31 -6.87 -5.61 4.41
C ALA A 31 -5.49 -5.76 3.74
N PRO A 32 -5.22 -5.03 2.64
CA PRO A 32 -3.88 -5.03 2.01
C PRO A 32 -2.78 -4.50 2.93
N TYR A 33 -3.14 -3.61 3.86
CA TYR A 33 -2.25 -2.95 4.79
C TYR A 33 -2.89 -2.85 6.17
N PHE A 34 -2.11 -3.12 7.21
CA PHE A 34 -2.41 -2.80 8.59
C PHE A 34 -1.63 -1.55 9.00
N TYR A 35 -2.32 -0.43 9.23
CA TYR A 35 -1.67 0.79 9.70
C TYR A 35 -1.62 0.85 11.22
N HIS A 36 -0.53 1.43 11.73
CA HIS A 36 -0.36 1.69 13.15
C HIS A 36 -1.53 2.51 13.73
N THR A 37 -2.11 3.41 12.94
CA THR A 37 -3.25 4.24 13.34
C THR A 37 -4.59 3.49 13.38
N ASP A 38 -4.70 2.33 12.74
CA ASP A 38 -5.93 1.52 12.76
C ASP A 38 -6.14 0.90 14.15
N ASN A 39 -5.07 0.38 14.75
CA ASN A 39 -5.05 -0.12 16.12
C ASN A 39 -3.62 -0.14 16.67
N GLN A 40 -3.26 0.89 17.42
CA GLN A 40 -1.89 1.07 17.94
C GLN A 40 -1.44 -0.07 18.87
N GLU A 41 -2.34 -0.57 19.73
CA GLU A 41 -2.02 -1.65 20.66
C GLU A 41 -1.65 -2.94 19.92
N LEU A 42 -2.49 -3.35 18.96
CA LEU A 42 -2.26 -4.55 18.16
C LEU A 42 -1.07 -4.39 17.22
N TYR A 43 -0.83 -3.19 16.70
CA TYR A 43 0.33 -2.93 15.86
C TYR A 43 1.63 -3.04 16.67
N PHE A 44 1.69 -2.50 17.89
CA PHE A 44 2.85 -2.68 18.76
C PHE A 44 3.02 -4.12 19.23
N PHE A 45 1.92 -4.85 19.44
CA PHE A 45 1.97 -6.28 19.72
C PHE A 45 2.58 -7.06 18.55
N LEU A 46 2.12 -6.80 17.32
CA LEU A 46 2.72 -7.37 16.09
C LEU A 46 4.20 -7.02 15.99
N LYS A 47 4.57 -5.75 16.20
CA LYS A 47 5.95 -5.29 16.14
C LYS A 47 6.84 -5.99 17.16
N ARG A 48 6.36 -6.19 18.38
CA ARG A 48 7.08 -6.88 19.47
C ARG A 48 7.30 -8.37 19.16
N HIS A 49 6.33 -9.01 18.51
CA HIS A 49 6.34 -10.44 18.18
C HIS A 49 6.53 -10.70 16.68
N ARG A 50 7.20 -9.77 15.97
CA ARG A 50 7.31 -9.79 14.50
C ARG A 50 7.86 -11.11 14.01
N ARG A 51 8.85 -11.68 14.70
CA ARG A 51 9.52 -12.92 14.30
C ARG A 51 8.53 -14.08 14.30
N GLU A 52 7.74 -14.23 15.36
CA GLU A 52 6.76 -15.29 15.52
C GLU A 52 5.68 -15.23 14.43
N PHE A 53 5.18 -14.03 14.10
CA PHE A 53 4.22 -13.85 13.00
C PHE A 53 4.86 -14.08 11.62
N ALA A 54 6.07 -13.57 11.39
CA ALA A 54 6.77 -13.73 10.11
C ALA A 54 7.10 -15.20 9.84
N GLU A 55 7.59 -15.93 10.84
CA GLU A 55 7.87 -17.36 10.74
C GLU A 55 6.59 -18.16 10.45
N PHE A 56 5.48 -17.83 11.12
CA PHE A 56 4.18 -18.45 10.85
C PHE A 56 3.74 -18.26 9.40
N PHE A 57 3.74 -17.01 8.88
CA PHE A 57 3.35 -16.76 7.49
C PHE A 57 4.27 -17.46 6.48
N LYS A 58 5.59 -17.45 6.73
CA LYS A 58 6.56 -18.12 5.86
C LYS A 58 6.38 -19.63 5.87
N GLN A 59 6.19 -20.24 7.03
CA GLN A 59 6.10 -21.70 7.17
C GLN A 59 4.79 -22.26 6.63
N PHE A 60 3.65 -21.65 6.95
CA PHE A 60 2.34 -22.20 6.63
C PHE A 60 1.79 -21.75 5.28
N TYR A 61 2.15 -20.55 4.82
CA TYR A 61 1.61 -19.97 3.60
C TYR A 61 2.67 -19.66 2.54
N GLY A 62 3.96 -19.71 2.88
CA GLY A 62 5.03 -19.21 2.02
C GLY A 62 5.00 -17.69 1.84
N TRP A 63 4.32 -16.96 2.73
CA TRP A 63 4.15 -15.50 2.62
C TRP A 63 5.21 -14.74 3.41
N THR A 64 5.56 -13.54 2.95
CA THR A 64 6.53 -12.68 3.62
C THR A 64 5.83 -11.55 4.36
N LEU A 65 6.08 -11.41 5.67
CA LEU A 65 5.59 -10.28 6.47
C LEU A 65 6.53 -9.07 6.31
N LEU A 66 6.05 -8.03 5.62
CA LEU A 66 6.74 -6.76 5.44
C LEU A 66 6.19 -5.74 6.45
N MET A 67 7.06 -4.99 7.12
CA MET A 67 6.65 -4.04 8.15
C MET A 67 7.69 -2.92 8.30
N ASP A 68 7.21 -1.69 8.46
CA ASP A 68 8.01 -0.49 8.74
C ASP A 68 7.54 0.21 10.03
N GLY A 69 7.79 1.52 10.17
CA GLY A 69 7.37 2.29 11.35
C GLY A 69 5.86 2.55 11.43
N LYS A 70 5.15 2.53 10.30
CA LYS A 70 3.76 2.99 10.18
C LYS A 70 2.80 1.94 9.62
N CYS A 71 3.27 0.92 8.91
CA CYS A 71 2.42 -0.09 8.30
C CYS A 71 3.03 -1.50 8.33
N ALA A 72 2.16 -2.50 8.17
CA ALA A 72 2.50 -3.91 7.99
C ALA A 72 1.64 -4.51 6.86
N ARG A 73 2.19 -5.46 6.12
CA ARG A 73 1.45 -6.23 5.11
C ARG A 73 2.03 -7.63 4.94
N VAL A 74 1.20 -8.56 4.49
CA VAL A 74 1.65 -9.88 4.03
C VAL A 74 1.77 -9.89 2.51
N TYR A 75 2.95 -10.24 2.00
CA TYR A 75 3.21 -10.41 0.58
C TYR A 75 2.98 -11.87 0.17
N LYS A 76 2.16 -12.06 -0.87
CA LYS A 76 1.77 -13.37 -1.40
C LYS A 76 2.46 -13.56 -2.74
N SER A 77 3.58 -14.27 -2.75
CA SER A 77 4.38 -14.52 -3.96
C SER A 77 3.66 -15.44 -4.95
N GLU A 78 3.00 -16.49 -4.45
CA GLU A 78 2.39 -17.53 -5.27
C GLU A 78 0.87 -17.61 -5.13
N TRP A 79 0.22 -18.04 -6.22
CA TRP A 79 -1.22 -18.27 -6.29
C TRP A 79 -1.48 -19.71 -6.70
N TYR A 80 -1.92 -20.53 -5.73
CA TYR A 80 -2.13 -21.96 -5.96
C TYR A 80 -3.46 -22.29 -6.64
N ASN A 81 -4.50 -21.47 -6.47
CA ASN A 81 -5.80 -21.72 -7.10
C ASN A 81 -5.83 -21.23 -8.55
N GLN A 82 -5.52 -22.13 -9.48
CA GLN A 82 -5.46 -21.84 -10.92
C GLN A 82 -6.83 -21.53 -11.56
N ALA A 83 -7.94 -21.82 -10.88
CA ALA A 83 -9.27 -21.41 -11.35
C ALA A 83 -9.50 -19.89 -11.20
N ILE A 84 -8.69 -19.20 -10.39
CA ILE A 84 -8.77 -17.76 -10.19
C ILE A 84 -7.80 -17.08 -11.16
N SER A 85 -8.38 -16.49 -12.22
CA SER A 85 -7.64 -15.69 -13.18
C SER A 85 -6.92 -14.50 -12.51
N PRO A 86 -5.80 -14.00 -13.07
CA PRO A 86 -5.15 -12.79 -12.56
C PRO A 86 -6.10 -11.59 -12.43
N ALA A 87 -7.07 -11.47 -13.33
CA ALA A 87 -8.07 -10.39 -13.32
C ALA A 87 -9.08 -10.47 -12.17
N THR A 88 -9.28 -11.65 -11.59
CA THR A 88 -10.21 -11.88 -10.46
C THR A 88 -9.50 -11.93 -9.11
N ARG A 89 -8.16 -11.83 -9.09
CA ARG A 89 -7.40 -11.68 -7.85
C ARG A 89 -7.69 -10.30 -7.27
N THR A 90 -7.99 -10.25 -5.98
CA THR A 90 -8.19 -8.97 -5.27
C THR A 90 -6.82 -8.35 -5.00
N MET A 91 -6.24 -7.74 -6.03
CA MET A 91 -4.98 -7.01 -5.99
C MET A 91 -5.20 -5.62 -6.58
N PHE A 92 -4.47 -4.65 -6.03
CA PHE A 92 -4.41 -3.32 -6.64
C PHE A 92 -3.84 -3.45 -8.05
N ASN A 93 -4.59 -3.00 -9.04
CA ASN A 93 -4.18 -3.06 -10.43
C ASN A 93 -4.89 -1.97 -11.23
N PHE A 94 -4.12 -1.15 -11.93
CA PHE A 94 -4.61 -0.31 -13.02
C PHE A 94 -4.27 -0.98 -14.34
N THR A 95 -5.26 -1.19 -15.19
CA THR A 95 -5.09 -1.88 -16.47
C THR A 95 -5.09 -0.93 -17.66
N ARG A 96 -5.64 0.28 -17.49
CA ARG A 96 -5.68 1.28 -18.54
C ARG A 96 -4.45 2.17 -18.46
N ARG A 97 -3.85 2.44 -19.61
CA ARG A 97 -2.65 3.29 -19.74
C ARG A 97 -2.76 4.60 -18.95
N ASP A 98 -3.84 5.35 -19.15
CA ASP A 98 -3.99 6.66 -18.52
C ASP A 98 -4.15 6.57 -16.99
N GLU A 99 -4.72 5.48 -16.47
CA GLU A 99 -4.81 5.23 -15.02
C GLU A 99 -3.42 4.94 -14.43
N CYS A 100 -2.60 4.12 -15.11
CA CYS A 100 -1.22 3.88 -14.73
C CYS A 100 -0.38 5.16 -14.75
N LEU A 101 -0.53 5.98 -15.80
CA LEU A 101 0.15 7.26 -15.92
C LEU A 101 -0.26 8.22 -14.80
N ALA A 102 -1.57 8.34 -14.53
CA ALA A 102 -2.06 9.20 -13.46
C ALA A 102 -1.59 8.73 -12.08
N PHE A 103 -1.47 7.42 -11.85
CA PHE A 103 -0.88 6.90 -10.62
C PHE A 103 0.60 7.26 -10.48
N MET A 104 1.40 7.14 -11.56
CA MET A 104 2.79 7.59 -11.53
C MET A 104 2.92 9.09 -11.28
N MET A 105 2.04 9.90 -11.88
CA MET A 105 1.98 11.35 -11.64
C MET A 105 1.53 11.68 -10.20
N LEU A 106 0.68 10.85 -9.59
CA LEU A 106 0.35 10.98 -8.17
C LEU A 106 1.56 10.69 -7.28
N LEU A 107 2.39 9.68 -7.63
CA LEU A 107 3.63 9.40 -6.91
C LEU A 107 4.62 10.56 -7.03
N GLU A 108 4.80 11.09 -8.24
CA GLU A 108 5.61 12.29 -8.50
C GLU A 108 5.10 13.50 -7.69
N PHE A 109 3.80 13.78 -7.75
CA PHE A 109 3.15 14.83 -6.94
C PHE A 109 3.42 14.63 -5.45
N PHE A 110 3.24 13.41 -4.95
CA PHE A 110 3.46 13.08 -3.56
C PHE A 110 4.90 13.35 -3.11
N GLU A 111 5.90 12.96 -3.91
CA GLU A 111 7.32 13.22 -3.62
C GLU A 111 7.63 14.71 -3.61
N HIS A 112 7.15 15.47 -4.60
CA HIS A 112 7.30 16.92 -4.61
C HIS A 112 6.65 17.59 -3.40
N GLN A 113 5.43 17.17 -3.03
CA GLN A 113 4.76 17.75 -1.88
C GLN A 113 5.48 17.44 -0.56
N LEU A 114 6.10 16.26 -0.40
CA LEU A 114 6.94 16.00 0.77
C LEU A 114 8.12 16.98 0.84
N GLU A 115 8.81 17.17 -0.28
CA GLU A 115 9.96 18.07 -0.37
C GLU A 115 9.56 19.53 -0.09
N GLU A 116 8.51 20.02 -0.74
CA GLU A 116 8.01 21.40 -0.59
C GLU A 116 7.55 21.71 0.83
N ASN A 117 6.96 20.73 1.53
CA ASN A 117 6.50 20.90 2.91
C ASN A 117 7.59 20.57 3.96
N GLY A 118 8.80 20.21 3.52
CA GLY A 118 9.87 19.77 4.41
C GLY A 118 9.50 18.55 5.25
N MET A 119 8.61 17.71 4.72
CA MET A 119 8.07 16.53 5.40
C MET A 119 8.86 15.28 5.01
N THR A 120 8.90 14.33 5.94
CA THR A 120 9.43 12.98 5.69
C THR A 120 8.36 11.93 5.90
N VAL A 121 8.56 10.76 5.29
CA VAL A 121 7.66 9.61 5.47
C VAL A 121 7.62 9.10 6.92
N GLU A 122 8.60 9.45 7.74
CA GLU A 122 8.70 9.08 9.16
C GLU A 122 7.99 10.08 10.08
N ASP A 123 7.56 11.23 9.57
CA ASP A 123 6.90 12.26 10.37
C ASP A 123 5.61 11.72 10.99
N ARG A 124 5.20 12.27 12.13
CA ARG A 124 4.00 11.79 12.84
C ARG A 124 2.75 11.89 11.97
N ASP A 125 2.60 13.01 11.28
CA ASP A 125 1.43 13.31 10.46
C ASP A 125 1.70 12.97 9.00
N ASN A 126 0.69 12.43 8.32
CA ASN A 126 0.78 12.11 6.91
C ASN A 126 0.50 13.37 6.08
N LEU A 127 1.09 13.42 4.88
CA LEU A 127 0.82 14.49 3.91
C LEU A 127 -0.68 14.56 3.61
N ARG A 128 -1.23 15.77 3.66
CA ARG A 128 -2.58 16.08 3.21
C ARG A 128 -2.52 17.06 2.06
N PHE A 129 -3.39 16.87 1.08
CA PHE A 129 -3.45 17.70 -0.12
C PHE A 129 -4.89 17.83 -0.61
N ARG A 130 -5.18 18.88 -1.38
CA ARG A 130 -6.49 19.06 -2.00
C ARG A 130 -6.55 18.36 -3.34
N PHE A 131 -7.73 17.88 -3.71
CA PHE A 131 -7.95 17.27 -5.02
C PHE A 131 -7.60 18.21 -6.18
N GLY A 132 -7.92 19.49 -6.06
CA GLY A 132 -7.58 20.51 -7.06
C GLY A 132 -6.08 20.65 -7.29
N ASP A 133 -5.26 20.53 -6.25
CA ASP A 133 -3.80 20.63 -6.37
C ASP A 133 -3.24 19.42 -7.14
N LEU A 134 -3.72 18.22 -6.82
CA LEU A 134 -3.39 17.00 -7.55
C LEU A 134 -3.85 17.09 -9.01
N LEU A 135 -5.09 17.53 -9.27
CA LEU A 135 -5.63 17.69 -10.61
C LEU A 135 -4.77 18.65 -11.43
N GLY A 136 -4.43 19.81 -10.88
CA GLY A 136 -3.57 20.80 -11.52
C GLY A 136 -2.20 20.24 -11.87
N HIS A 137 -1.59 19.47 -10.95
CA HIS A 137 -0.34 18.77 -11.22
C HIS A 137 -0.48 17.77 -12.37
N VAL A 138 -1.40 16.82 -12.25
CA VAL A 138 -1.60 15.72 -13.23
C VAL A 138 -1.95 16.28 -14.61
N PHE A 139 -2.83 17.28 -14.69
CA PHE A 139 -3.17 17.95 -15.94
C PHE A 139 -1.92 18.56 -16.61
N ARG A 140 -1.10 19.33 -15.88
CA ARG A 140 0.16 19.88 -16.42
C ARG A 140 1.09 18.77 -16.92
N ARG A 141 1.24 17.68 -16.15
CA ARG A 141 2.11 16.55 -16.53
C ARG A 141 1.62 15.83 -17.79
N PHE A 142 0.32 15.65 -17.99
CA PHE A 142 -0.21 15.12 -19.25
C PHE A 142 0.08 16.06 -20.43
N GLN A 143 -0.09 17.38 -20.26
CA GLN A 143 0.18 18.39 -21.29
C GLN A 143 1.66 18.47 -21.69
N GLU A 144 2.56 18.29 -20.72
CA GLU A 144 4.02 18.27 -20.92
C GLU A 144 4.49 16.96 -21.55
N SER A 145 3.93 15.82 -21.12
CA SER A 145 4.36 14.50 -21.58
C SER A 145 3.82 14.12 -22.95
N PHE A 146 2.68 14.71 -23.35
CA PHE A 146 2.02 14.46 -24.64
C PHE A 146 1.66 15.77 -25.35
N PRO A 147 2.65 16.59 -25.74
CA PRO A 147 2.43 17.90 -26.33
C PRO A 147 1.68 17.84 -27.68
N GLU A 148 1.70 16.70 -28.36
CA GLU A 148 0.94 16.44 -29.59
C GLU A 148 -0.54 16.10 -29.34
N LYS A 149 -0.93 15.86 -28.09
CA LYS A 149 -2.29 15.47 -27.67
C LYS A 149 -2.93 16.46 -26.71
N LYS A 150 -2.46 17.71 -26.66
CA LYS A 150 -2.96 18.74 -25.73
C LYS A 150 -4.48 18.91 -25.78
N GLU A 151 -5.04 18.93 -26.99
CA GLU A 151 -6.49 19.03 -27.21
C GLU A 151 -7.26 17.78 -26.72
N SER A 152 -6.60 16.62 -26.65
CA SER A 152 -7.18 15.36 -26.18
C SER A 152 -7.16 15.21 -24.66
N TYR A 153 -6.33 15.99 -23.95
CA TYR A 153 -6.23 15.96 -22.48
C TYR A 153 -6.66 17.29 -21.86
N SER A 154 -7.90 17.72 -22.10
CA SER A 154 -8.47 18.86 -21.37
C SER A 154 -8.54 18.55 -19.87
N GLU A 155 -8.50 19.60 -19.03
CA GLU A 155 -8.58 19.43 -17.57
C GLU A 155 -9.86 18.68 -17.15
N ASP A 156 -11.00 19.00 -17.77
CA ASP A 156 -12.27 18.30 -17.54
C ASP A 156 -12.19 16.81 -17.87
N LEU A 157 -11.48 16.43 -18.94
CA LEU A 157 -11.29 15.03 -19.30
C LEU A 157 -10.38 14.34 -18.30
N VAL A 158 -9.25 14.95 -17.93
CA VAL A 158 -8.34 14.41 -16.91
C VAL A 158 -9.09 14.20 -15.59
N ARG A 159 -9.87 15.19 -15.17
CA ARG A 159 -10.73 15.11 -13.99
C ARG A 159 -11.73 13.95 -14.08
N ALA A 160 -12.59 13.98 -15.09
CA ALA A 160 -13.76 13.10 -15.16
C ALA A 160 -13.46 11.67 -15.62
N ARG A 161 -12.45 11.47 -16.46
CA ARG A 161 -12.17 10.19 -17.14
C ARG A 161 -10.90 9.49 -16.67
N ILE A 162 -10.02 10.19 -15.95
CA ILE A 162 -8.74 9.65 -15.49
C ILE A 162 -8.67 9.66 -13.96
N LEU A 163 -8.74 10.83 -13.32
CA LEU A 163 -8.59 10.94 -11.87
C LEU A 163 -9.80 10.40 -11.09
N LYS A 164 -11.01 10.86 -11.39
CA LYS A 164 -12.23 10.38 -10.70
C LYS A 164 -12.34 8.86 -10.65
N PRO A 165 -12.08 8.12 -11.74
CA PRO A 165 -12.12 6.65 -11.71
C PRO A 165 -11.07 5.98 -10.81
N ILE A 166 -9.88 6.58 -10.64
CA ILE A 166 -8.83 5.97 -9.84
C ILE A 166 -8.96 6.28 -8.34
N MET A 167 -9.52 7.43 -7.94
CA MET A 167 -9.60 7.83 -6.53
C MET A 167 -10.31 6.78 -5.64
N PRO A 168 -11.47 6.21 -6.00
CA PRO A 168 -12.12 5.18 -5.20
C PRO A 168 -11.27 3.91 -5.06
N GLN A 169 -10.46 3.58 -6.07
CA GLN A 169 -9.55 2.45 -5.99
C GLN A 169 -8.40 2.74 -5.02
N LEU A 170 -7.84 3.95 -5.07
CA LEU A 170 -6.81 4.38 -4.12
C LEU A 170 -7.33 4.39 -2.68
N GLU A 171 -8.59 4.76 -2.45
CA GLU A 171 -9.24 4.64 -1.14
C GLU A 171 -9.46 3.18 -0.74
N ARG A 172 -10.01 2.36 -1.63
CA ARG A 172 -10.28 0.93 -1.39
C ARG A 172 -9.01 0.16 -1.01
N TYR A 173 -7.90 0.44 -1.70
CA TYR A 173 -6.61 -0.20 -1.42
C TYR A 173 -5.79 0.55 -0.36
N ARG A 174 -6.40 1.55 0.28
CA ARG A 174 -5.86 2.31 1.41
C ARG A 174 -4.57 3.03 1.08
N PHE A 175 -4.41 3.54 -0.14
CA PHE A 175 -3.36 4.49 -0.50
C PHE A 175 -3.71 5.92 -0.11
N LEU A 176 -4.99 6.27 -0.20
CA LEU A 176 -5.51 7.58 0.19
C LEU A 176 -6.68 7.40 1.17
N MET A 177 -6.88 8.40 2.01
CA MET A 177 -8.08 8.53 2.83
C MET A 177 -8.71 9.89 2.55
N ARG A 178 -9.97 9.90 2.13
CA ARG A 178 -10.73 11.14 2.03
C ARG A 178 -11.03 11.68 3.42
N ILE A 179 -10.70 12.95 3.66
CA ILE A 179 -11.04 13.65 4.90
C ILE A 179 -12.44 14.27 4.74
N THR A 180 -13.36 13.86 5.61
CA THR A 180 -14.72 14.41 5.61
C THR A 180 -14.69 15.82 6.21
N PRO A 181 -15.22 16.84 5.52
CA PRO A 181 -15.32 18.19 6.10
C PRO A 181 -16.30 18.20 7.30
N PRO A 182 -16.17 19.18 8.22
CA PRO A 182 -17.17 19.39 9.27
C PRO A 182 -18.59 19.56 8.71
N GLU A 183 -19.61 19.15 9.46
CA GLU A 183 -21.02 19.12 9.01
C GLU A 183 -21.55 20.49 8.51
N ASP A 184 -20.98 21.59 9.02
CA ASP A 184 -21.37 22.95 8.68
C ASP A 184 -20.68 23.51 7.41
N LEU A 185 -19.80 22.73 6.77
CA LEU A 185 -19.00 23.15 5.62
C LEU A 185 -19.27 22.24 4.40
N SER A 186 -19.82 22.82 3.34
CA SER A 186 -19.82 22.18 2.02
C SER A 186 -18.48 22.44 1.34
N ALA A 187 -17.69 21.40 1.11
CA ALA A 187 -16.49 21.50 0.28
C ALA A 187 -16.86 21.31 -1.20
N GLY A 188 -16.37 22.20 -2.06
CA GLY A 188 -16.34 21.97 -3.49
C GLY A 188 -15.51 20.74 -3.84
N GLU A 189 -15.69 20.19 -5.04
CA GLU A 189 -14.99 18.97 -5.44
C GLU A 189 -13.46 19.11 -5.41
N ASP A 190 -12.96 20.26 -5.86
CA ASP A 190 -11.53 20.59 -5.88
C ASP A 190 -10.98 20.87 -4.46
N GLU A 191 -11.87 21.13 -3.50
CA GLU A 191 -11.53 21.41 -2.10
C GLU A 191 -11.50 20.15 -1.24
N ILE A 192 -11.88 18.99 -1.79
CA ILE A 192 -11.80 17.72 -1.07
C ILE A 192 -10.35 17.45 -0.67
N ILE A 193 -10.13 17.25 0.62
CA ILE A 193 -8.81 16.93 1.17
C ILE A 193 -8.65 15.41 1.21
N TYR A 194 -7.51 14.95 0.74
CA TYR A 194 -7.05 13.58 0.89
C TYR A 194 -5.81 13.53 1.78
N GLU A 195 -5.72 12.49 2.58
CA GLU A 195 -4.52 12.12 3.33
C GLU A 195 -3.80 10.96 2.62
N ALA A 196 -2.51 11.11 2.35
CA ALA A 196 -1.67 10.08 1.76
C ALA A 196 -1.26 9.05 2.82
N LEU A 197 -1.81 7.84 2.74
CA LEU A 197 -1.57 6.79 3.73
C LEU A 197 -0.18 6.14 3.51
N PRO A 198 0.39 5.50 4.55
CA PRO A 198 1.77 5.03 4.52
C PRO A 198 2.12 4.07 3.37
N ALA A 199 1.15 3.32 2.83
CA ALA A 199 1.38 2.45 1.68
C ALA A 199 1.88 3.18 0.43
N MET A 200 1.56 4.47 0.27
CA MET A 200 2.09 5.28 -0.85
C MET A 200 3.62 5.32 -0.84
N TYR A 201 4.24 5.24 0.34
CA TYR A 201 5.69 5.33 0.50
C TYR A 201 6.40 4.09 -0.05
N HIS A 202 5.72 2.94 -0.13
CA HIS A 202 6.28 1.71 -0.68
C HIS A 202 6.51 1.78 -2.19
N TYR A 203 5.92 2.76 -2.86
CA TYR A 203 6.07 3.00 -4.29
C TYR A 203 7.07 4.13 -4.60
N ASN A 204 7.68 4.75 -3.58
CA ASN A 204 8.77 5.71 -3.76
C ASN A 204 10.01 4.97 -4.31
N GLY A 205 10.68 5.54 -5.32
CA GLY A 205 11.84 4.90 -5.98
C GLY A 205 12.99 4.55 -5.02
N ASN A 206 13.19 5.34 -3.97
CA ASN A 206 14.19 5.08 -2.92
C ASN A 206 13.75 3.99 -1.92
N ALA A 207 12.45 3.82 -1.71
CA ALA A 207 11.92 2.73 -0.89
C ALA A 207 11.90 1.40 -1.65
N LEU A 208 11.48 1.43 -2.92
CA LEU A 208 11.49 0.28 -3.82
C LEU A 208 12.89 -0.31 -3.96
N SER A 209 13.93 0.52 -4.12
CA SER A 209 15.31 0.05 -4.22
C SER A 209 15.84 -0.66 -2.97
N ARG A 210 15.25 -0.41 -1.78
CA ARG A 210 15.58 -1.10 -0.52
C ARG A 210 14.85 -2.43 -0.35
N VAL A 211 13.62 -2.52 -0.85
CA VAL A 211 12.75 -3.70 -0.70
C VAL A 211 12.99 -4.75 -1.79
N ILE A 212 13.36 -4.31 -3.01
CA ILE A 212 13.64 -5.21 -4.15
C ILE A 212 14.71 -6.28 -3.84
N PRO A 213 15.85 -5.96 -3.19
CA PRO A 213 16.85 -6.97 -2.85
C PRO A 213 16.33 -8.06 -1.90
N GLU A 214 15.46 -7.71 -0.94
CA GLU A 214 14.86 -8.68 -0.01
C GLU A 214 13.88 -9.61 -0.73
N LEU A 215 13.08 -9.07 -1.66
CA LEU A 215 12.16 -9.86 -2.48
C LEU A 215 12.90 -10.78 -3.48
N ALA A 216 13.98 -10.30 -4.10
CA ALA A 216 14.77 -11.06 -5.06
C ALA A 216 15.53 -12.23 -4.41
N ASN A 217 16.01 -12.06 -3.17
CA ASN A 217 16.68 -13.12 -2.42
C ASN A 217 15.71 -14.25 -2.02
N ASP A 218 14.46 -13.93 -1.71
CA ASP A 218 13.43 -14.93 -1.42
C ASP A 218 13.07 -15.74 -2.70
N GLU A 219 13.00 -15.11 -3.89
CA GLU A 219 12.77 -15.80 -5.17
C GLU A 219 13.90 -16.76 -5.58
N GLN A 220 15.17 -16.35 -5.43
CA GLN A 220 16.33 -17.23 -5.74
C GLN A 220 16.43 -18.44 -4.80
N SER A 221 16.02 -18.28 -3.54
CA SER A 221 16.00 -19.39 -2.59
C SER A 221 14.83 -20.37 -2.82
N ALA A 222 13.79 -19.95 -3.54
CA ALA A 222 12.72 -20.82 -4.03
C ALA A 222 13.14 -21.59 -5.30
N SER A 223 13.78 -20.92 -6.27
CA SER A 223 14.23 -21.57 -7.52
C SER A 223 15.32 -22.62 -7.30
N THR A 224 16.19 -22.44 -6.31
CA THR A 224 17.27 -23.41 -5.99
C THR A 224 16.73 -24.71 -5.38
N ARG A 225 15.47 -24.75 -4.94
CA ARG A 225 14.82 -25.97 -4.39
C ARG A 225 14.11 -26.82 -5.43
N GLU A 226 13.92 -26.31 -6.65
CA GLU A 226 13.30 -27.07 -7.75
C GLU A 226 14.34 -27.85 -8.58
N GLU A 227 15.64 -27.65 -8.35
CA GLU A 227 16.73 -28.30 -9.09
C GLU A 227 17.47 -29.42 -8.31
N THR A 228 16.94 -29.86 -7.15
CA THR A 228 17.48 -31.01 -6.36
C THR A 228 16.39 -31.99 -5.98
#